data_AF-A0A811MWJ6-F1
#
_entry.id   AF-A0A811MWJ6-F1
#
_cell.length_a   1.000
_cell.length_b   1.000
_cell.length_c   1.000
_cell.angle_alpha   90.00
_cell.angle_beta   90.00
_cell.angle_gamma   90.00
#
_symmetry.space_group_name_H-M   'P 1'
#
loop_
_entity.id
_entity.type
_entity.pdbx_description
1 polymer ?
#
loop_
_entity_poly.entity_id
_entity_poly.type
_entity_poly.pdbx_seq_one_letter_code
_entity_poly.pdbx_strand_id
1 'polypeptide(L)'
;MVVLSAHFRAYIQALEKLQMDIATSTDLLGVETRSTGFIFSIGKEPLKTRPSVFALGEQINILKEIDQPALIPHIAEAKSHKYSYEVLFRSLQKLLIDTATSEYLFTDDFFGEESIFHDIFAGPIQVVDEHFNAVLLNCYDAIGIMLMIRIIYQHQLIMFKRRIPCLDFYLDKLDLNLERLRMAIEDLLVKLAKMFAKPKLQTIFLINNYDLTISILKVEILGLILNGNLFCYSNFPEAGTEGGKAQQHFEEVLKSNIAIYVEELLLEQFSGLIKFVKSRPDLEGDARRLTECVKRINGGSALNKDLVSISSILFEIKKYSRTF
;
A
#
# COMPACT_ATOMS: atom_id res chain seq x y z
N MET A 1 13.70 14.63 -30.97
CA MET A 1 12.27 14.56 -30.59
C MET A 1 11.54 13.32 -31.12
N VAL A 2 11.25 13.20 -32.43
CA VAL A 2 10.30 12.18 -32.96
C VAL A 2 10.81 10.73 -32.85
N VAL A 3 12.12 10.52 -32.95
CA VAL A 3 12.71 9.17 -32.93
C VAL A 3 12.58 8.53 -31.56
N LEU A 4 12.91 9.26 -30.49
CA LEU A 4 12.88 8.72 -29.13
C LEU A 4 11.45 8.42 -28.67
N SER A 5 10.49 9.30 -28.97
CA SER A 5 9.08 9.06 -28.67
C SER A 5 8.52 7.86 -29.43
N ALA A 6 8.94 7.63 -30.69
CA ALA A 6 8.57 6.44 -31.46
C ALA A 6 9.13 5.16 -30.83
N HIS A 7 10.36 5.17 -30.31
CA HIS A 7 10.95 4.03 -29.60
C HIS A 7 10.16 3.68 -28.34
N PHE A 8 9.79 4.66 -27.51
CA PHE A 8 8.95 4.42 -26.33
C PHE A 8 7.58 3.87 -26.71
N ARG A 9 6.96 4.41 -27.77
CA ARG A 9 5.64 3.95 -28.24
C ARG A 9 5.69 2.48 -28.71
N ALA A 10 6.74 2.11 -29.46
CA ALA A 10 6.96 0.73 -29.91
C ALA A 10 7.26 -0.21 -28.73
N TYR A 11 8.04 0.25 -27.74
CA TYR A 11 8.36 -0.52 -26.55
C TYR A 11 7.10 -0.79 -25.70
N ILE A 12 6.25 0.22 -25.48
CA ILE A 12 4.97 0.07 -24.78
C ILE A 12 4.09 -0.97 -25.48
N GLN A 13 3.93 -0.88 -26.80
CA GLN A 13 3.15 -1.86 -27.58
C GLN A 13 3.69 -3.29 -27.46
N ALA A 14 5.01 -3.43 -27.33
CA ALA A 14 5.63 -4.74 -27.12
C ALA A 14 5.38 -5.26 -25.69
N LEU A 15 5.41 -4.39 -24.67
CA LEU A 15 5.09 -4.76 -23.30
C LEU A 15 3.62 -5.18 -23.13
N GLU A 16 2.68 -4.48 -23.78
CA GLU A 16 1.24 -4.81 -23.73
C GLU A 16 0.97 -6.25 -24.19
N LYS A 17 1.73 -6.76 -25.18
CA LYS A 17 1.63 -8.16 -25.63
C LYS A 17 2.09 -9.17 -24.58
N LEU A 18 2.95 -8.76 -23.66
CA LEU A 18 3.50 -9.60 -22.59
C LEU A 18 2.65 -9.55 -21.31
N GLN A 19 1.66 -8.66 -21.26
CA GLN A 19 0.80 -8.50 -20.09
C GLN A 19 -0.11 -9.71 -19.88
N MET A 20 -0.27 -10.08 -18.60
CA MET A 20 -1.36 -10.96 -18.13
C MET A 20 -2.71 -10.25 -18.21
N ASP A 21 -3.80 -11.01 -18.31
CA ASP A 21 -5.14 -10.41 -18.29
C ASP A 21 -5.37 -9.63 -16.98
N ILE A 22 -5.86 -8.38 -17.11
CA ILE A 22 -6.13 -7.48 -15.99
C ILE A 22 -7.29 -8.03 -15.15
N ALA A 23 -7.15 -8.02 -13.82
CA ALA A 23 -8.24 -8.35 -12.92
C ALA A 23 -9.41 -7.36 -13.12
N THR A 24 -10.59 -7.89 -13.43
CA THR A 24 -11.79 -7.10 -13.67
C THR A 24 -12.56 -6.87 -12.38
N SER A 25 -13.43 -5.85 -12.31
CA SER A 25 -14.29 -5.57 -11.14
C SER A 25 -15.13 -6.79 -10.70
N THR A 26 -15.36 -7.77 -11.58
CA THR A 26 -16.04 -9.03 -11.29
C THR A 26 -15.19 -10.05 -10.54
N ASP A 27 -13.85 -9.95 -10.61
CA ASP A 27 -12.92 -10.86 -9.93
C ASP A 27 -12.71 -10.50 -8.45
N LEU A 28 -12.95 -9.23 -8.08
CA LEU A 28 -12.95 -8.73 -6.69
C LEU A 28 -14.11 -9.30 -5.85
N LEU A 29 -15.20 -9.69 -6.53
CA LEU A 29 -16.39 -10.26 -5.93
C LEU A 29 -16.41 -11.74 -6.31
N GLY A 30 -15.84 -12.60 -5.47
CA GLY A 30 -16.11 -14.04 -5.55
C GLY A 30 -17.60 -14.28 -5.36
N VAL A 31 -18.38 -14.19 -6.44
CA VAL A 31 -19.83 -14.39 -6.41
C VAL A 31 -20.09 -15.88 -6.22
N GLU A 32 -20.16 -16.32 -4.95
CA GLU A 32 -21.09 -17.39 -4.58
C GLU A 32 -22.43 -16.74 -4.22
N THR A 33 -23.21 -16.39 -5.25
CA THR A 33 -24.66 -16.25 -5.05
C THR A 33 -25.22 -17.64 -4.77
N ARG A 34 -25.54 -17.89 -3.50
CA ARG A 34 -26.33 -19.07 -3.13
C ARG A 34 -27.70 -19.01 -3.83
N SER A 35 -27.87 -19.79 -4.89
CA SER A 35 -29.16 -20.23 -5.37
C SER A 35 -29.15 -21.74 -5.64
N THR A 36 -29.93 -22.43 -4.83
CA THR A 36 -30.55 -23.75 -5.03
C THR A 36 -30.45 -24.41 -6.41
N GLY A 37 -29.84 -25.60 -6.42
CA GLY A 37 -30.29 -26.75 -7.22
C GLY A 37 -29.70 -26.94 -8.63
N PHE A 38 -29.32 -28.20 -8.88
CA PHE A 38 -29.02 -28.88 -10.15
C PHE A 38 -27.55 -29.11 -10.54
N ILE A 39 -27.20 -30.38 -10.34
CA ILE A 39 -26.18 -31.22 -10.97
C ILE A 39 -26.19 -31.01 -12.50
N PHE A 40 -25.09 -30.53 -13.09
CA PHE A 40 -24.41 -31.08 -14.28
C PHE A 40 -23.14 -30.26 -14.58
N SER A 41 -22.01 -30.97 -14.67
CA SER A 41 -20.67 -30.44 -14.94
C SER A 41 -20.48 -30.05 -16.40
N ILE A 42 -19.95 -28.85 -16.66
CA ILE A 42 -19.10 -28.54 -17.83
C ILE A 42 -17.93 -27.67 -17.34
N GLY A 43 -16.72 -28.21 -17.46
CA GLY A 43 -15.47 -27.43 -17.57
C GLY A 43 -14.90 -26.77 -16.31
N LYS A 44 -14.56 -27.54 -15.28
CA LYS A 44 -13.52 -27.13 -14.33
C LYS A 44 -12.16 -27.15 -15.04
N GLU A 45 -11.63 -25.99 -15.39
CA GLU A 45 -10.18 -25.78 -15.28
C GLU A 45 -9.89 -25.23 -13.87
N PRO A 46 -8.98 -25.86 -13.10
CA PRO A 46 -8.63 -25.31 -11.81
C PRO A 46 -7.81 -24.04 -12.04
N LEU A 47 -8.35 -22.89 -11.63
CA LEU A 47 -7.64 -21.61 -11.48
C LEU A 47 -6.48 -21.78 -10.48
N LYS A 48 -5.38 -22.37 -10.93
CA LYS A 48 -4.13 -22.56 -10.17
C LYS A 48 -3.08 -21.49 -10.47
N THR A 49 -3.39 -20.50 -11.30
CA THR A 49 -2.41 -19.53 -11.82
C THR A 49 -2.78 -18.06 -11.67
N ARG A 50 -3.87 -17.74 -10.95
CA ARG A 50 -4.18 -16.35 -10.60
C ARG A 50 -3.91 -16.14 -9.11
N PRO A 51 -2.93 -15.28 -8.73
CA PRO A 51 -2.85 -14.85 -7.34
C PRO A 51 -4.18 -14.18 -6.98
N SER A 52 -4.65 -14.42 -5.75
CA SER A 52 -5.75 -13.62 -5.20
C SER A 52 -5.38 -12.14 -5.32
N VAL A 53 -6.35 -11.27 -5.61
CA VAL A 53 -6.14 -9.80 -5.71
C VAL A 53 -5.50 -9.22 -4.44
N PHE A 54 -5.53 -9.96 -3.32
CA PHE A 54 -4.92 -9.61 -2.04
C PHE A 54 -3.75 -10.54 -1.63
N ALA A 55 -3.32 -11.48 -2.47
CA ALA A 55 -2.19 -12.35 -2.18
C ALA A 55 -0.89 -11.74 -2.72
N LEU A 56 -0.07 -11.24 -1.79
CA LEU A 56 1.24 -10.62 -2.05
C LEU A 56 2.24 -11.52 -2.81
N GLY A 57 2.08 -12.84 -2.72
CA GLY A 57 2.69 -13.86 -3.59
C GLY A 57 4.16 -13.64 -3.97
N GLU A 58 4.50 -13.98 -5.21
CA GLU A 58 5.83 -13.74 -5.81
C GLU A 58 6.02 -12.28 -6.28
N GLN A 59 4.94 -11.49 -6.32
CA GLN A 59 4.91 -10.14 -6.87
C GLN A 59 5.81 -9.17 -6.08
N ILE A 60 5.95 -9.36 -4.77
CA ILE A 60 6.86 -8.55 -3.94
C ILE A 60 8.34 -8.66 -4.36
N ASN A 61 8.74 -9.73 -5.06
CA ASN A 61 10.12 -9.87 -5.53
C ASN A 61 10.49 -8.81 -6.58
N ILE A 62 9.53 -8.16 -7.24
CA ILE A 62 9.82 -7.04 -8.16
C ILE A 62 10.57 -5.90 -7.44
N LEU A 63 10.35 -5.75 -6.14
CA LEU A 63 11.03 -4.76 -5.33
C LEU A 63 12.53 -5.06 -5.16
N LYS A 64 12.97 -6.32 -5.34
CA LYS A 64 14.40 -6.69 -5.39
C LYS A 64 15.05 -6.30 -6.69
N GLU A 65 14.24 -6.25 -7.75
CA GLU A 65 14.71 -6.10 -9.11
C GLU A 65 14.65 -4.65 -9.59
N ILE A 66 14.23 -3.68 -8.78
CA ILE A 66 13.95 -2.29 -9.25
C ILE A 66 15.07 -1.69 -10.10
N ASP A 67 16.34 -1.87 -9.72
CA ASP A 67 17.48 -1.31 -10.46
C ASP A 67 18.06 -2.25 -11.54
N GLN A 68 17.51 -3.45 -11.71
CA GLN A 68 17.92 -4.34 -12.80
C GLN A 68 17.57 -3.69 -14.16
N PRO A 69 18.20 -4.08 -15.27
CA PRO A 69 17.85 -3.56 -16.59
C PRO A 69 16.35 -3.77 -16.93
N ALA A 70 15.83 -2.91 -17.80
CA ALA A 70 14.47 -3.03 -18.31
C ALA A 70 14.29 -4.34 -19.10
N LEU A 71 13.08 -4.91 -19.08
CA LEU A 71 12.75 -6.11 -19.84
C LEU A 71 13.01 -5.91 -21.33
N ILE A 72 13.54 -6.96 -21.96
CA ILE A 72 13.77 -6.98 -23.41
C ILE A 72 12.60 -7.73 -24.06
N PRO A 73 11.66 -7.06 -24.76
CA PRO A 73 10.38 -7.65 -25.11
C PRO A 73 10.50 -8.88 -26.01
N HIS A 74 11.39 -8.85 -27.00
CA HIS A 74 11.59 -9.98 -27.91
C HIS A 74 12.16 -11.23 -27.21
N ILE A 75 13.00 -11.06 -26.18
CA ILE A 75 13.53 -12.18 -25.39
C ILE A 75 12.43 -12.74 -24.47
N ALA A 76 11.64 -11.87 -23.87
CA ALA A 76 10.52 -12.25 -23.01
C ALA A 76 9.42 -12.99 -23.79
N GLU A 77 9.11 -12.51 -25.00
CA GLU A 77 8.17 -13.14 -25.93
C GLU A 77 8.63 -14.55 -26.33
N ALA A 78 9.93 -14.71 -26.64
CA ALA A 78 10.50 -16.01 -26.95
C ALA A 78 10.40 -17.03 -25.79
N LYS A 79 10.36 -16.54 -24.54
CA LYS A 79 10.14 -17.38 -23.35
C LYS A 79 8.67 -17.74 -23.11
N SER A 80 7.74 -17.19 -23.89
CA SER A 80 6.28 -17.38 -23.74
C SER A 80 5.77 -17.10 -22.32
N HIS A 81 6.45 -16.21 -21.59
CA HIS A 81 6.10 -15.86 -20.24
C HIS A 81 5.29 -14.57 -20.21
N LYS A 82 4.21 -14.55 -19.42
CA LYS A 82 3.36 -13.38 -19.21
C LYS A 82 3.70 -12.73 -17.88
N TYR A 83 3.57 -11.41 -17.81
CA TYR A 83 3.95 -10.61 -16.65
C TYR A 83 2.77 -9.82 -16.09
N SER A 84 2.74 -9.67 -14.77
CA SER A 84 1.88 -8.72 -14.09
C SER A 84 2.26 -7.27 -14.45
N TYR A 85 1.30 -6.35 -14.36
CA TYR A 85 1.48 -4.99 -14.87
C TYR A 85 2.59 -4.22 -14.14
N GLU A 86 2.73 -4.38 -12.83
CA GLU A 86 3.77 -3.74 -12.03
C GLU A 86 5.19 -4.07 -12.52
N VAL A 87 5.40 -5.25 -13.08
CA VAL A 87 6.69 -5.68 -13.65
C VAL A 87 6.96 -4.96 -14.97
N LEU A 88 5.93 -4.81 -15.80
CA LEU A 88 6.00 -4.05 -17.05
C LEU A 88 6.19 -2.55 -16.77
N PHE A 89 5.44 -2.02 -15.81
CA PHE A 89 5.52 -0.64 -15.35
C PHE A 89 6.93 -0.32 -14.84
N ARG A 90 7.49 -1.16 -13.97
CA ARG A 90 8.87 -1.05 -13.49
C ARG A 90 9.86 -1.03 -14.66
N SER A 91 9.68 -1.89 -15.65
CA SER A 91 10.56 -1.95 -16.82
C SER A 91 10.47 -0.69 -17.70
N LEU A 92 9.27 -0.16 -17.90
CA LEU A 92 9.04 1.09 -18.63
C LEU A 92 9.68 2.28 -17.92
N GLN A 93 9.44 2.40 -16.61
CA GLN A 93 10.03 3.46 -15.79
C GLN A 93 11.55 3.39 -15.76
N LYS A 94 12.13 2.20 -15.60
CA LYS A 94 13.57 2.01 -15.61
C LYS A 94 14.20 2.42 -16.94
N LEU A 95 13.60 2.02 -18.06
CA LEU A 95 14.05 2.43 -19.39
C LEU A 95 13.98 3.96 -19.55
N LEU A 96 12.88 4.58 -19.11
CA LEU A 96 12.70 6.03 -19.15
C LEU A 96 13.79 6.75 -18.35
N ILE A 97 14.04 6.32 -17.11
CA ILE A 97 15.01 6.95 -16.20
C ILE A 97 16.45 6.80 -16.69
N ASP A 98 16.84 5.61 -17.14
CA ASP A 98 18.20 5.40 -17.64
C ASP A 98 18.43 6.19 -18.95
N THR A 99 17.42 6.24 -19.83
CA THR A 99 17.50 7.05 -21.06
C THR A 99 17.55 8.55 -20.72
N ALA A 100 16.68 9.03 -19.83
CA ALA A 100 16.69 10.42 -19.38
C ALA A 100 18.02 10.80 -18.73
N THR A 101 18.59 9.90 -17.92
CA THR A 101 19.91 10.07 -17.31
C THR A 101 20.99 10.26 -18.38
N SER A 102 21.04 9.37 -19.38
CA SER A 102 22.06 9.48 -20.43
C SER A 102 21.88 10.71 -21.31
N GLU A 103 20.64 11.06 -21.65
CA GLU A 103 20.34 12.24 -22.48
C GLU A 103 20.66 13.53 -21.72
N TYR A 104 20.29 13.62 -20.44
CA TYR A 104 20.59 14.79 -19.61
C TYR A 104 22.08 15.04 -19.48
N LEU A 105 22.87 14.01 -19.14
CA LEU A 105 24.32 14.12 -19.05
C LEU A 105 24.95 14.51 -20.39
N PHE A 106 24.49 13.89 -21.48
CA PHE A 106 24.97 14.25 -22.81
C PHE A 106 24.65 15.70 -23.16
N THR A 107 23.44 16.18 -22.89
CA THR A 107 23.05 17.55 -23.22
C THR A 107 23.79 18.58 -22.37
N ASP A 108 24.02 18.29 -21.10
CA ASP A 108 24.82 19.12 -20.20
C ASP A 108 26.27 19.19 -20.68
N ASP A 109 26.89 18.05 -20.98
CA ASP A 109 28.28 17.98 -21.44
C ASP A 109 28.50 18.60 -22.83
N PHE A 110 27.59 18.36 -23.78
CA PHE A 110 27.76 18.75 -25.19
C PHE A 110 27.24 20.16 -25.49
N PHE A 111 26.10 20.55 -24.90
CA PHE A 111 25.46 21.84 -25.18
C PHE A 111 25.54 22.82 -24.01
N GLY A 112 25.60 22.35 -22.76
CA GLY A 112 25.62 23.20 -21.56
C GLY A 112 24.31 23.94 -21.26
N GLU A 113 23.19 23.53 -21.89
CA GLU A 113 21.86 24.12 -21.70
C GLU A 113 20.81 23.05 -21.36
N GLU A 114 20.21 23.15 -20.18
CA GLU A 114 19.20 22.22 -19.67
C GLU A 114 17.89 22.25 -20.49
N SER A 115 17.53 23.38 -21.10
CA SER A 115 16.34 23.52 -21.94
C SER A 115 16.31 22.54 -23.11
N ILE A 116 17.48 22.22 -23.68
CA ILE A 116 17.62 21.32 -24.82
C ILE A 116 17.21 19.90 -24.42
N PHE A 117 17.53 19.46 -23.21
CA PHE A 117 17.06 18.18 -22.68
C PHE A 117 15.54 18.14 -22.67
N HIS A 118 14.89 19.17 -22.13
CA HIS A 118 13.43 19.22 -22.04
C HIS A 118 12.77 19.18 -23.42
N ASP A 119 13.31 19.89 -24.41
CA ASP A 119 12.82 19.85 -25.79
C ASP A 119 12.95 18.45 -26.40
N ILE A 120 14.10 17.79 -26.21
CA ILE A 120 14.34 16.43 -26.74
C ILE A 120 13.44 15.40 -26.07
N PHE A 121 13.29 15.49 -24.74
CA PHE A 121 12.70 14.45 -23.89
C PHE A 121 11.20 14.65 -23.59
N ALA A 122 10.63 15.81 -23.94
CA ALA A 122 9.19 16.07 -23.82
C ALA A 122 8.33 15.01 -24.51
N GLY A 123 8.71 14.59 -25.72
CA GLY A 123 7.97 13.58 -26.49
C GLY A 123 7.88 12.22 -25.78
N PRO A 124 9.00 11.60 -25.37
CA PRO A 124 9.01 10.40 -24.54
C PRO A 124 8.17 10.50 -23.26
N ILE A 125 8.32 11.58 -22.49
CA ILE A 125 7.54 11.81 -21.26
C ILE A 125 6.04 11.80 -21.57
N GLN A 126 5.62 12.54 -22.61
CA GLN A 126 4.22 12.60 -23.00
C GLN A 126 3.67 11.22 -23.38
N VAL A 127 4.41 10.43 -24.16
CA VAL A 127 3.98 9.07 -24.56
C VAL A 127 3.78 8.18 -23.34
N VAL A 128 4.71 8.22 -22.38
CA VAL A 128 4.60 7.40 -21.16
C VAL A 128 3.47 7.88 -20.26
N ASP A 129 3.28 9.20 -20.11
CA ASP A 129 2.20 9.79 -19.34
C ASP A 129 0.82 9.46 -19.93
N GLU A 130 0.65 9.56 -21.25
CA GLU A 130 -0.58 9.16 -21.96
C GLU A 130 -0.91 7.69 -21.71
N HIS A 131 0.07 6.79 -21.84
CA HIS A 131 -0.11 5.36 -21.57
C HIS A 131 -0.48 5.11 -20.11
N PHE A 132 0.24 5.73 -19.17
CA PHE A 132 -0.02 5.56 -17.75
C PHE A 132 -1.44 5.98 -17.38
N ASN A 133 -1.87 7.17 -17.81
CA ASN A 133 -3.23 7.66 -17.57
C ASN A 133 -4.31 6.69 -18.12
N ALA A 134 -4.07 6.06 -19.27
CA ALA A 134 -4.98 5.05 -19.82
C ALA A 134 -5.07 3.79 -18.93
N VAL A 135 -3.95 3.36 -18.34
CA VAL A 135 -3.94 2.20 -17.43
C VAL A 135 -4.60 2.53 -16.10
N LEU A 136 -4.39 3.73 -15.54
CA LEU A 136 -4.99 4.11 -14.25
C LEU A 136 -6.51 4.07 -14.27
N LEU A 137 -7.13 4.45 -15.40
CA LEU A 137 -8.58 4.42 -15.55
C LEU A 137 -9.17 2.99 -15.48
N ASN A 138 -8.34 1.97 -15.66
CA ASN A 138 -8.75 0.57 -15.75
C ASN A 138 -8.07 -0.33 -14.70
N CYS A 139 -7.38 0.26 -13.71
CA CYS A 139 -6.63 -0.50 -12.71
C CYS A 139 -7.48 -0.77 -11.46
N TYR A 140 -7.73 -2.05 -11.17
CA TYR A 140 -8.49 -2.51 -9.99
C TYR A 140 -7.65 -3.40 -9.05
N ASP A 141 -6.36 -3.54 -9.33
CA ASP A 141 -5.43 -4.32 -8.51
C ASP A 141 -4.80 -3.45 -7.41
N ALA A 142 -5.29 -3.62 -6.19
CA ALA A 142 -4.82 -2.86 -5.03
C ALA A 142 -3.33 -3.11 -4.74
N ILE A 143 -2.86 -4.35 -4.87
CA ILE A 143 -1.46 -4.70 -4.65
C ILE A 143 -0.60 -4.12 -5.77
N GLY A 144 -1.05 -4.25 -7.03
CA GLY A 144 -0.39 -3.65 -8.18
C GLY A 144 -0.16 -2.15 -7.99
N ILE A 145 -1.18 -1.42 -7.53
CA ILE A 145 -1.08 0.03 -7.25
C ILE A 145 -0.09 0.33 -6.12
N MET A 146 -0.13 -0.41 -5.02
CA MET A 146 0.84 -0.24 -3.93
C MET A 146 2.28 -0.48 -4.41
N LEU A 147 2.50 -1.51 -5.24
CA LEU A 147 3.80 -1.78 -5.84
C LEU A 147 4.24 -0.67 -6.81
N MET A 148 3.32 -0.09 -7.60
CA MET A 148 3.62 1.06 -8.46
C MET A 148 4.05 2.30 -7.66
N ILE A 149 3.39 2.60 -6.53
CA ILE A 149 3.79 3.68 -5.62
C ILE A 149 5.24 3.45 -5.17
N ARG A 150 5.57 2.22 -4.77
CA ARG A 150 6.92 1.85 -4.33
C ARG A 150 7.96 1.94 -5.44
N ILE A 151 7.60 1.56 -6.67
CA ILE A 151 8.47 1.67 -7.83
C ILE A 151 8.82 3.14 -8.11
N ILE A 152 7.85 4.05 -8.10
CA ILE A 152 8.11 5.48 -8.34
C ILE A 152 8.97 6.09 -7.23
N TYR A 153 8.63 5.82 -5.96
CA TYR A 153 9.43 6.27 -4.83
C TYR A 153 10.89 5.81 -4.93
N GLN A 154 11.11 4.54 -5.29
CA GLN A 154 12.46 4.01 -5.45
C GLN A 154 13.22 4.67 -6.60
N HIS A 155 12.53 4.98 -7.70
CA HIS A 155 13.09 5.67 -8.84
C HIS A 155 13.47 7.13 -8.53
N GLN A 156 12.65 7.85 -7.75
CA GLN A 156 13.01 9.16 -7.21
C GLN A 156 14.29 9.09 -6.39
N LEU A 157 14.42 8.07 -5.52
CA LEU A 157 15.63 7.87 -4.73
C LEU A 157 16.86 7.60 -5.62
N ILE A 158 16.70 6.85 -6.71
CA ILE A 158 17.79 6.60 -7.68
C ILE A 158 18.20 7.91 -8.35
N MET A 159 17.26 8.72 -8.82
CA MET A 159 17.54 10.02 -9.46
C MET A 159 18.19 11.00 -8.49
N PHE A 160 17.72 11.05 -7.25
CA PHE A 160 18.31 11.84 -6.17
C PHE A 160 19.77 11.45 -5.90
N LYS A 161 20.07 10.14 -5.81
CA LYS A 161 21.44 9.63 -5.63
C LYS A 161 22.34 9.99 -6.81
N ARG A 162 21.82 9.93 -8.04
CA ARG A 162 22.53 10.32 -9.26
C ARG A 162 22.73 11.84 -9.34
N ARG A 163 22.00 12.63 -8.54
CA ARG A 163 21.92 14.10 -8.59
C ARG A 163 21.41 14.61 -9.94
N ILE A 164 20.39 13.93 -10.48
CA ILE A 164 19.79 14.25 -11.78
C ILE A 164 18.32 14.62 -11.54
N PRO A 165 17.95 15.92 -11.48
CA PRO A 165 16.57 16.36 -11.21
C PRO A 165 15.69 16.46 -12.48
N CYS A 166 16.18 16.00 -13.63
CA CYS A 166 15.56 16.28 -14.93
C CYS A 166 14.16 15.67 -15.14
N LEU A 167 13.77 14.70 -14.29
CA LEU A 167 12.45 14.06 -14.32
C LEU A 167 11.57 14.44 -13.11
N ASP A 168 11.98 15.36 -12.25
CA ASP A 168 11.25 15.66 -11.00
C ASP A 168 9.78 16.01 -11.28
N PHE A 169 9.52 16.91 -12.24
CA PHE A 169 8.14 17.26 -12.64
C PHE A 169 7.30 16.05 -13.08
N TYR A 170 7.91 15.11 -13.81
CA TYR A 170 7.22 13.91 -14.27
C TYR A 170 6.92 12.97 -13.10
N LEU A 171 7.90 12.73 -12.22
CA LEU A 171 7.75 11.87 -11.05
C LEU A 171 6.73 12.43 -10.06
N ASP A 172 6.73 13.75 -9.83
CA ASP A 172 5.73 14.45 -9.00
C ASP A 172 4.31 14.28 -9.55
N LYS A 173 4.17 14.36 -10.89
CA LYS A 173 2.88 14.13 -11.55
C LYS A 173 2.39 12.69 -11.36
N LEU A 174 3.28 11.70 -11.46
CA LEU A 174 2.94 10.30 -11.22
C LEU A 174 2.51 10.07 -9.77
N ASP A 175 3.18 10.69 -8.82
CA ASP A 175 2.84 10.61 -7.40
C ASP A 175 1.41 11.08 -7.14
N LEU A 176 1.02 12.26 -7.67
CA LEU A 176 -0.35 12.77 -7.55
C LEU A 176 -1.40 11.83 -8.13
N ASN A 177 -1.08 11.20 -9.25
CA ASN A 177 -1.97 10.26 -9.92
C ASN A 177 -2.16 8.97 -9.13
N LEU A 178 -1.09 8.45 -8.54
CA LEU A 178 -1.15 7.26 -7.70
C LEU A 178 -1.82 7.53 -6.36
N GLU A 179 -1.66 8.73 -5.80
CA GLU A 179 -2.38 9.14 -4.59
C GLU A 179 -3.90 9.10 -4.78
N ARG A 180 -4.38 9.57 -5.95
CA ARG A 180 -5.80 9.47 -6.30
C ARG A 180 -6.27 8.02 -6.35
N LEU A 181 -5.47 7.11 -6.91
CA LEU A 181 -5.79 5.68 -6.95
C LEU A 181 -5.73 5.03 -5.56
N ARG A 182 -4.78 5.44 -4.72
CA ARG A 182 -4.69 5.00 -3.33
C ARG A 182 -5.98 5.30 -2.57
N MET A 183 -6.49 6.54 -2.69
CA MET A 183 -7.76 6.95 -2.10
C MET A 183 -8.94 6.14 -2.68
N ALA A 184 -8.95 5.86 -3.99
CA ALA A 184 -9.98 5.03 -4.61
C ALA A 184 -9.97 3.58 -4.10
N ILE A 185 -8.79 2.99 -3.84
CA ILE A 185 -8.67 1.66 -3.21
C ILE A 185 -9.17 1.69 -1.78
N GLU A 186 -8.82 2.72 -1.01
CA GLU A 186 -9.31 2.85 0.36
C GLU A 186 -10.84 2.90 0.40
N ASP A 187 -11.44 3.71 -0.47
CA ASP A 187 -12.89 3.76 -0.65
C ASP A 187 -13.48 2.40 -1.02
N LEU A 188 -12.79 1.64 -1.88
CA LEU A 188 -13.19 0.28 -2.25
C LEU A 188 -13.11 -0.68 -1.06
N LEU A 189 -12.01 -0.66 -0.29
CA LEU A 189 -11.84 -1.49 0.90
C LEU A 189 -12.94 -1.21 1.92
N VAL A 190 -13.27 0.06 2.15
CA VAL A 190 -14.38 0.46 3.04
C VAL A 190 -15.72 -0.01 2.49
N LYS A 191 -15.97 0.07 1.18
CA LYS A 191 -17.19 -0.47 0.54
C LYS A 191 -17.30 -1.99 0.68
N LEU A 192 -16.20 -2.72 0.46
CA LEU A 192 -16.14 -4.18 0.62
C LEU A 192 -16.33 -4.58 2.08
N ALA A 193 -15.74 -3.84 3.02
CA ALA A 193 -15.95 -4.06 4.46
C ALA A 193 -17.44 -3.98 4.83
N LYS A 194 -18.19 -3.04 4.25
CA LYS A 194 -19.65 -2.91 4.49
C LYS A 194 -20.48 -4.10 4.00
N MET A 195 -19.92 -4.99 3.19
CA MET A 195 -20.62 -6.21 2.77
C MET A 195 -20.69 -7.26 3.88
N PHE A 196 -19.82 -7.21 4.90
CA PHE A 196 -19.91 -8.13 6.02
C PHE A 196 -21.06 -7.73 6.96
N ALA A 197 -21.91 -8.68 7.31
CA ALA A 197 -23.11 -8.41 8.13
C ALA A 197 -22.82 -7.94 9.56
N LYS A 198 -21.65 -8.31 10.12
CA LYS A 198 -21.28 -7.97 11.50
C LYS A 198 -20.23 -6.86 11.51
N PRO A 199 -20.44 -5.73 12.22
CA PRO A 199 -19.48 -4.62 12.34
C PRO A 199 -18.04 -5.10 12.65
N LYS A 200 -17.91 -6.00 13.62
CA LYS A 200 -16.65 -6.66 13.97
C LYS A 200 -15.89 -7.31 12.81
N LEU A 201 -16.61 -7.97 11.89
CA LEU A 201 -15.99 -8.58 10.71
C LEU A 201 -15.55 -7.52 9.69
N GLN A 202 -16.29 -6.40 9.59
CA GLN A 202 -15.90 -5.25 8.77
C GLN A 202 -14.58 -4.67 9.30
N THR A 203 -14.48 -4.42 10.61
CA THR A 203 -13.29 -3.86 11.24
C THR A 203 -12.08 -4.81 11.14
N ILE A 204 -12.27 -6.12 11.35
CA ILE A 204 -11.19 -7.12 11.15
C ILE A 204 -10.70 -7.10 9.70
N PHE A 205 -11.61 -7.06 8.72
CA PHE A 205 -11.24 -6.99 7.31
C PHE A 205 -10.39 -5.76 7.03
N LEU A 206 -10.80 -4.58 7.52
CA LEU A 206 -10.05 -3.34 7.35
C LEU A 206 -8.68 -3.39 8.01
N ILE A 207 -8.59 -3.86 9.26
CA ILE A 207 -7.31 -4.03 9.98
C ILE A 207 -6.33 -4.87 9.16
N ASN A 208 -6.76 -6.04 8.68
CA ASN A 208 -5.88 -6.94 7.92
C ASN A 208 -5.40 -6.33 6.60
N ASN A 209 -6.29 -5.63 5.87
CA ASN A 209 -5.93 -5.03 4.59
C ASN A 209 -5.05 -3.78 4.77
N TYR A 210 -5.29 -2.97 5.80
CA TYR A 210 -4.41 -1.83 6.10
C TYR A 210 -3.05 -2.28 6.61
N ASP A 211 -2.97 -3.33 7.43
CA ASP A 211 -1.70 -3.90 7.89
C ASP A 211 -0.86 -4.44 6.72
N LEU A 212 -1.50 -5.15 5.77
CA LEU A 212 -0.86 -5.56 4.52
C LEU A 212 -0.37 -4.36 3.70
N THR A 213 -1.22 -3.33 3.57
CA THR A 213 -0.89 -2.11 2.82
C THR A 213 0.33 -1.40 3.41
N ILE A 214 0.34 -1.19 4.73
CA ILE A 214 1.45 -0.58 5.46
C ILE A 214 2.70 -1.44 5.29
N SER A 215 2.59 -2.77 5.38
CA SER A 215 3.72 -3.67 5.18
C SER A 215 4.35 -3.51 3.79
N ILE A 216 3.54 -3.38 2.73
CA ILE A 216 4.05 -3.13 1.37
C ILE A 216 4.67 -1.73 1.27
N LEU A 217 4.06 -0.74 1.92
CA LEU A 217 4.49 0.65 1.83
C LEU A 217 5.73 0.97 2.67
N LYS A 218 6.00 0.20 3.72
CA LYS A 218 7.08 0.46 4.68
C LYS A 218 8.47 0.24 4.08
N VAL A 219 9.33 1.25 4.18
CA VAL A 219 10.72 1.21 3.69
C VAL A 219 11.59 0.15 4.36
N GLU A 220 11.33 -0.23 5.61
CA GLU A 220 12.14 -1.25 6.30
C GLU A 220 12.10 -2.62 5.61
N ILE A 221 10.94 -3.02 5.09
CA ILE A 221 10.80 -4.25 4.29
C ILE A 221 11.67 -4.14 3.03
N LEU A 222 11.76 -2.95 2.43
CA LEU A 222 12.59 -2.71 1.26
C LEU A 222 14.09 -2.77 1.57
N GLY A 223 14.52 -2.24 2.72
CA GLY A 223 15.92 -2.33 3.18
C GLY A 223 16.39 -3.77 3.43
N LEU A 224 15.49 -4.63 3.91
CA LEU A 224 15.74 -6.07 4.08
C LEU A 224 15.74 -6.81 2.73
N ILE A 225 14.85 -6.43 1.82
CA ILE A 225 14.69 -7.03 0.49
C ILE A 225 15.85 -6.66 -0.46
N LEU A 226 16.39 -5.45 -0.36
CA LEU A 226 17.47 -4.92 -1.22
C LEU A 226 18.89 -5.08 -0.63
N ASN A 227 19.12 -6.14 0.17
CA ASN A 227 20.44 -6.47 0.73
C ASN A 227 21.09 -5.33 1.54
N GLY A 228 20.33 -4.66 2.40
CA GLY A 228 20.92 -3.91 3.53
C GLY A 228 21.49 -2.53 3.23
N ASN A 229 21.21 -1.93 2.07
CA ASN A 229 21.54 -0.51 1.79
C ASN A 229 20.63 0.48 2.56
N LEU A 230 20.39 0.21 3.85
CA LEU A 230 19.56 1.02 4.76
C LEU A 230 20.11 2.44 4.92
N PHE A 231 21.44 2.59 4.84
CA PHE A 231 22.17 3.85 4.99
C PHE A 231 21.80 4.91 3.92
N CYS A 232 21.26 4.47 2.78
CA CYS A 232 20.79 5.37 1.74
C CYS A 232 19.40 5.96 2.04
N TYR A 233 18.56 5.21 2.74
CA TYR A 233 17.18 5.58 3.06
C TYR A 233 17.13 6.57 4.23
N SER A 234 18.10 6.52 5.14
CA SER A 234 18.15 7.39 6.31
C SER A 234 18.35 8.88 6.00
N ASN A 235 18.86 9.22 4.81
CA ASN A 235 19.18 10.60 4.42
C ASN A 235 18.21 11.17 3.37
N PHE A 236 17.26 10.38 2.86
CA PHE A 236 16.22 10.86 1.98
C PHE A 236 15.00 11.24 2.85
N PRO A 237 14.47 12.47 2.76
CA PRO A 237 13.38 12.92 3.63
C PRO A 237 12.06 12.23 3.25
N GLU A 238 11.86 11.02 3.73
CA GLU A 238 10.69 10.19 3.43
C GLU A 238 9.38 10.85 3.89
N ALA A 239 9.41 11.54 5.04
CA ALA A 239 8.27 12.27 5.58
C ALA A 239 7.77 13.41 4.68
N GLY A 240 8.58 13.88 3.72
CA GLY A 240 8.19 14.91 2.75
C GLY A 240 7.60 14.35 1.45
N THR A 241 7.82 13.07 1.17
CA THR A 241 7.40 12.42 -0.09
C THR A 241 5.99 11.86 0.00
N GLU A 242 5.31 11.72 -1.14
CA GLU A 242 3.97 11.14 -1.19
C GLU A 242 3.95 9.66 -0.72
N GLY A 243 5.03 8.90 -0.98
CA GLY A 243 5.16 7.53 -0.44
C GLY A 243 5.14 7.47 1.10
N GLY A 244 5.81 8.41 1.77
CA GLY A 244 5.79 8.53 3.23
C GLY A 244 4.45 9.01 3.78
N LYS A 245 3.80 9.96 3.10
CA LYS A 245 2.44 10.43 3.46
C LYS A 245 1.41 9.32 3.32
N ALA A 246 1.47 8.53 2.24
CA ALA A 246 0.62 7.38 2.03
C ALA A 246 0.77 6.33 3.15
N GLN A 247 2.01 6.05 3.58
CA GLN A 247 2.26 5.16 4.71
C GLN A 247 1.63 5.71 6.00
N GLN A 248 1.90 6.98 6.33
CA GLN A 248 1.37 7.62 7.55
C GLN A 248 -0.16 7.60 7.59
N HIS A 249 -0.80 7.90 6.46
CA HIS A 249 -2.25 7.85 6.34
C HIS A 249 -2.81 6.47 6.71
N PHE A 250 -2.27 5.39 6.12
CA PHE A 250 -2.76 4.05 6.43
C PHE A 250 -2.44 3.63 7.87
N GLU A 251 -1.32 4.06 8.45
CA GLU A 251 -1.01 3.85 9.87
C GLU A 251 -2.04 4.51 10.79
N GLU A 252 -2.48 5.73 10.47
CA GLU A 252 -3.52 6.45 11.23
C GLU A 252 -4.87 5.73 11.14
N VAL A 253 -5.26 5.32 9.93
CA VAL A 253 -6.53 4.61 9.73
C VAL A 253 -6.48 3.22 10.38
N LEU A 254 -5.36 2.52 10.35
CA LEU A 254 -5.17 1.25 11.07
C LEU A 254 -5.32 1.44 12.58
N LYS A 255 -4.64 2.44 13.17
CA LYS A 255 -4.75 2.76 14.61
C LYS A 255 -6.19 3.03 15.03
N SER A 256 -6.92 3.81 14.21
CA SER A 256 -8.34 4.09 14.42
C SER A 256 -9.19 2.82 14.41
N ASN A 257 -9.01 1.93 13.42
CA ASN A 257 -9.75 0.67 13.32
C ASN A 257 -9.42 -0.30 14.47
N ILE A 258 -8.16 -0.37 14.91
CA ILE A 258 -7.77 -1.17 16.08
C ILE A 258 -8.50 -0.68 17.34
N ALA A 259 -8.58 0.64 17.54
CA ALA A 259 -9.31 1.21 18.67
C ALA A 259 -10.79 0.83 18.66
N ILE A 260 -11.45 0.93 17.49
CA ILE A 260 -12.85 0.51 17.30
C ILE A 260 -13.01 -0.98 17.64
N TYR A 261 -12.11 -1.84 17.14
CA TYR A 261 -12.17 -3.28 17.41
C TYR A 261 -12.00 -3.61 18.90
N VAL A 262 -11.07 -2.93 19.58
CA VAL A 262 -10.86 -3.09 21.03
C VAL A 262 -12.11 -2.65 21.80
N GLU A 263 -12.73 -1.53 21.45
CA GLU A 263 -13.98 -1.09 22.08
C GLU A 263 -15.12 -2.11 21.90
N GLU A 264 -15.28 -2.69 20.71
CA GLU A 264 -16.26 -3.74 20.46
C GLU A 264 -16.01 -4.98 21.34
N LEU A 265 -14.75 -5.44 21.45
CA LEU A 265 -14.38 -6.56 22.31
C LEU A 265 -14.65 -6.27 23.79
N LEU A 266 -14.34 -5.05 24.25
CA LEU A 266 -14.60 -4.63 25.61
C LEU A 266 -16.11 -4.57 25.90
N LEU A 267 -16.93 -4.13 24.94
CA LEU A 267 -18.38 -4.14 25.07
C LEU A 267 -18.94 -5.57 25.12
N GLU A 268 -18.44 -6.49 24.32
CA GLU A 268 -18.87 -7.90 24.35
C GLU A 268 -18.66 -8.52 25.75
N GLN A 269 -17.48 -8.30 26.36
CA GLN A 269 -17.10 -8.95 27.62
C GLN A 269 -17.50 -8.16 28.87
N PHE A 270 -17.50 -6.83 28.80
CA PHE A 270 -17.65 -5.94 29.96
C PHE A 270 -18.80 -4.93 29.82
N SER A 271 -19.75 -5.15 28.91
CA SER A 271 -20.91 -4.23 28.70
C SER A 271 -21.61 -3.83 29.99
N GLY A 272 -21.82 -4.77 30.93
CA GLY A 272 -22.44 -4.49 32.22
C GLY A 272 -21.63 -3.51 33.07
N LEU A 273 -20.31 -3.70 33.13
CA LEU A 273 -19.39 -2.83 33.86
C LEU A 273 -19.29 -1.44 33.22
N ILE A 274 -19.21 -1.37 31.89
CA ILE A 274 -19.16 -0.10 31.15
C ILE A 274 -20.45 0.69 31.34
N LYS A 275 -21.63 0.04 31.26
CA LYS A 275 -22.93 0.68 31.55
C LYS A 275 -22.99 1.19 32.98
N PHE A 276 -22.50 0.42 33.95
CA PHE A 276 -22.45 0.82 35.35
C PHE A 276 -21.60 2.07 35.55
N VAL A 277 -20.38 2.11 34.99
CA VAL A 277 -19.49 3.27 35.08
C VAL A 277 -20.10 4.50 34.40
N LYS A 278 -20.64 4.36 33.18
CA LYS A 278 -21.30 5.46 32.44
C LYS A 278 -22.55 5.99 33.13
N SER A 279 -23.26 5.16 33.91
CA SER A 279 -24.42 5.59 34.70
C SER A 279 -24.05 6.42 35.93
N ARG A 280 -22.76 6.50 36.26
CA ARG A 280 -22.22 7.23 37.41
C ARG A 280 -21.11 8.20 37.00
N PRO A 281 -21.45 9.27 36.28
CA PRO A 281 -20.51 10.35 35.97
C PRO A 281 -19.99 11.05 37.24
N ASP A 282 -20.66 10.88 38.39
CA ASP A 282 -20.20 11.30 39.72
C ASP A 282 -18.93 10.56 40.21
N LEU A 283 -18.56 9.45 39.56
CA LEU A 283 -17.35 8.68 39.83
C LEU A 283 -16.21 8.97 38.84
N GLU A 284 -16.45 9.70 37.74
CA GLU A 284 -15.41 10.17 36.81
C GLU A 284 -14.59 11.27 37.50
N GLY A 285 -13.47 10.87 38.10
CA GLY A 285 -12.52 11.76 38.76
C GLY A 285 -12.07 11.31 40.15
N ASP A 286 -12.74 10.34 40.76
CA ASP A 286 -12.50 9.95 42.15
C ASP A 286 -12.19 8.45 42.29
N ALA A 287 -10.96 8.04 41.91
CA ALA A 287 -10.43 6.69 42.19
C ALA A 287 -10.53 6.30 43.69
N ARG A 288 -10.65 7.30 44.58
CA ARG A 288 -10.86 7.13 46.02
C ARG A 288 -12.23 6.56 46.38
N ARG A 289 -13.28 6.89 45.61
CA ARG A 289 -14.67 6.45 45.88
C ARG A 289 -14.90 4.98 45.53
N LEU A 290 -14.24 4.46 44.49
CA LEU A 290 -14.34 3.04 44.12
C LEU A 290 -13.82 2.13 45.24
N THR A 291 -12.71 2.53 45.88
CA THR A 291 -12.15 1.85 47.06
C THR A 291 -13.09 1.93 48.27
N GLU A 292 -13.80 3.05 48.43
CA GLU A 292 -14.75 3.26 49.51
C GLU A 292 -16.07 2.49 49.30
N CYS A 293 -16.53 2.35 48.07
CA CYS A 293 -17.67 1.53 47.69
C CYS A 293 -17.40 0.03 47.89
N VAL A 294 -16.19 -0.45 47.54
CA VAL A 294 -15.79 -1.86 47.77
C VAL A 294 -15.76 -2.20 49.25
N LYS A 295 -15.36 -1.26 50.13
CA LYS A 295 -15.37 -1.44 51.58
C LYS A 295 -16.78 -1.58 52.19
N ARG A 296 -17.83 -1.14 51.48
CA ARG A 296 -19.23 -1.25 51.93
C ARG A 296 -19.89 -2.58 51.57
N ILE A 297 -19.23 -3.43 50.80
CA ILE A 297 -19.71 -4.77 50.44
C ILE A 297 -19.25 -5.75 51.53
N ASN A 298 -20.15 -6.56 52.09
CA ASN A 298 -19.79 -7.61 53.04
C ASN A 298 -18.82 -8.61 52.35
N GLY A 299 -17.58 -8.70 52.84
CA GLY A 299 -16.49 -9.46 52.20
C GLY A 299 -15.56 -8.64 51.29
N GLY A 300 -15.80 -7.34 51.11
CA GLY A 300 -15.05 -6.46 50.22
C GLY A 300 -13.58 -6.26 50.57
N SER A 301 -13.17 -6.52 51.82
CA SER A 301 -11.77 -6.50 52.27
C SER A 301 -10.92 -7.55 51.56
N ALA A 302 -11.52 -8.69 51.17
CA ALA A 302 -10.84 -9.76 50.42
C ALA A 302 -10.69 -9.38 48.94
N LEU A 303 -11.73 -8.82 48.33
CA LEU A 303 -11.71 -8.28 46.96
C LEU A 303 -10.65 -7.18 46.78
N ASN A 304 -10.39 -6.38 47.82
CA ASN A 304 -9.40 -5.30 47.76
C ASN A 304 -7.94 -5.79 47.72
N LYS A 305 -7.66 -7.05 48.08
CA LYS A 305 -6.34 -7.67 47.89
C LYS A 305 -6.09 -8.10 46.45
N ASP A 306 -7.14 -8.45 45.72
CA ASP A 306 -7.07 -8.93 44.33
C ASP A 306 -7.36 -7.83 43.29
N LEU A 307 -7.77 -6.64 43.76
CA LEU A 307 -7.92 -5.44 42.94
C LEU A 307 -6.55 -4.95 42.48
N VAL A 308 -6.22 -5.26 41.23
CA VAL A 308 -5.06 -4.69 40.54
C VAL A 308 -5.15 -3.18 40.61
N SER A 309 -4.15 -2.52 41.20
CA SER A 309 -4.20 -1.07 41.40
C SER A 309 -4.34 -0.37 40.05
N ILE A 310 -5.16 0.67 39.98
CA ILE A 310 -5.31 1.51 38.77
C ILE A 310 -3.93 2.01 38.31
N SER A 311 -2.99 2.24 39.23
CA SER A 311 -1.60 2.57 38.91
C SER A 311 -0.85 1.44 38.19
N SER A 312 -1.09 0.17 38.54
CA SER A 312 -0.50 -0.99 37.84
C SER A 312 -1.17 -1.23 36.48
N ILE A 313 -2.48 -1.01 36.38
CA ILE A 313 -3.22 -1.08 35.10
C ILE A 313 -2.75 0.05 34.17
N LEU A 314 -2.65 1.29 34.65
CA LEU A 314 -2.11 2.43 33.91
C LEU A 314 -0.63 2.26 33.57
N PHE A 315 0.15 1.60 34.42
CA PHE A 315 1.54 1.27 34.15
C PHE A 315 1.66 0.25 33.02
N GLU A 316 0.86 -0.83 33.02
CA GLU A 316 0.88 -1.77 31.89
C GLU A 316 0.27 -1.18 30.61
N ILE A 317 -0.80 -0.40 30.69
CA ILE A 317 -1.32 0.34 29.51
C ILE A 317 -0.24 1.27 28.95
N LYS A 318 0.53 1.97 29.79
CA LYS A 318 1.67 2.80 29.34
C LYS A 318 2.83 1.99 28.76
N LYS A 319 3.05 0.78 29.25
CA LYS A 319 4.06 -0.14 28.70
C LYS A 319 3.68 -0.58 27.29
N TYR A 320 2.42 -0.91 27.04
CA TYR A 320 1.94 -1.24 25.69
C TYR A 320 1.82 0.00 24.78
N SER A 321 1.54 1.19 25.33
CA SER A 321 1.56 2.46 24.58
C SER A 321 2.95 2.90 24.11
N ARG A 322 4.03 2.31 24.64
CA ARG A 322 5.42 2.63 24.24
C ARG A 322 6.06 1.57 23.34
N THR A 323 5.34 0.50 23.01
CA THR A 323 5.88 -0.63 22.26
C THR A 323 5.16 -0.88 20.92
N PHE A 324 4.42 0.12 20.42
CA PHE A 324 3.89 0.16 19.05
C PHE A 324 4.30 1.45 18.37
#